data_AF-A0A1M3CJA4-F1
#
_entry.id   AF-A0A1M3CJA4-F1
#
_cell.length_a   1.000
_cell.length_b   1.000
_cell.length_c   1.000
_cell.angle_alpha   90.00
_cell.angle_beta   90.00
_cell.angle_gamma   90.00
#
_symmetry.space_group_name_H-M   'P 1'
#
loop_
_entity.id
_entity.type
_entity.pdbx_description
1 polymer ?
#
loop_
_entity_poly.entity_id
_entity_poly.type
_entity_poly.pdbx_seq_one_letter_code
_entity_poly.pdbx_strand_id
1 'polypeptide(L)' 'MPLYVKDQEVDRLAERLSALRKVSKTEAVRQALARELERAESEPTLADRAKAFVRDLDAKYPKVG' A
#
# COMPACT_ATOMS: atom_id res chain seq x y z
N MET A 1 14.14 -14.22 -11.72
CA MET A 1 14.13 -15.50 -10.97
C MET A 1 12.68 -15.94 -10.79
N PRO A 2 12.37 -17.24 -10.94
CA PRO A 2 11.03 -17.76 -10.64
C PRO A 2 10.75 -17.65 -9.13
N LEU A 3 9.54 -17.20 -8.77
CA LEU A 3 9.08 -17.19 -7.39
C LEU A 3 8.80 -18.65 -6.97
N TYR A 4 9.53 -19.16 -5.97
CA TYR A 4 9.29 -20.52 -5.45
C TYR A 4 8.46 -20.43 -4.17
N VAL A 5 7.18 -20.76 -4.31
CA VAL A 5 6.23 -20.79 -3.20
C VAL A 5 6.06 -22.26 -2.78
N LYS A 6 6.51 -22.61 -1.57
CA LYS A 6 6.37 -23.97 -1.02
C LYS A 6 4.96 -24.27 -0.49
N ASP A 7 4.21 -23.22 -0.20
CA ASP A 7 2.88 -23.30 0.38
C ASP A 7 1.79 -23.36 -0.71
N GLN A 8 0.94 -24.38 -0.67
CA GLN A 8 -0.12 -24.57 -1.67
C GLN A 8 -1.21 -23.47 -1.62
N GLU A 9 -1.46 -22.90 -0.44
CA GLU A 9 -2.43 -21.82 -0.28
C GLU A 9 -1.92 -20.55 -0.96
N VAL A 10 -0.63 -20.24 -0.74
CA VAL A 10 0.01 -19.06 -1.36
C VAL A 10 0.10 -19.21 -2.89
N ASP A 11 0.35 -20.41 -3.42
CA ASP A 11 0.32 -20.63 -4.87
C ASP A 11 -1.09 -20.43 -5.46
N ARG A 12 -2.15 -20.89 -4.78
CA ARG A 12 -3.54 -20.61 -5.19
C ARG A 12 -3.87 -19.12 -5.18
N LEU A 13 -3.38 -18.37 -4.18
CA LEU A 13 -3.54 -16.92 -4.13
C LEU A 13 -2.81 -16.23 -5.29
N ALA A 14 -1.57 -16.65 -5.58
CA ALA A 14 -0.79 -16.13 -6.70
C ALA A 14 -1.43 -16.44 -8.07
N GLU A 15 -1.93 -17.67 -8.26
CA GLU A 15 -2.69 -18.08 -9.45
C GLU A 15 -3.94 -17.23 -9.65
N ARG A 16 -4.73 -17.06 -8.59
CA ARG A 16 -5.96 -16.27 -8.63
C ARG A 16 -5.68 -14.81 -8.95
N LEU A 17 -4.65 -14.23 -8.34
CA LEU A 17 -4.27 -12.84 -8.59
C LEU A 17 -3.72 -12.65 -10.02
N SER A 18 -2.93 -13.62 -10.49
CA SER A 18 -2.42 -13.69 -11.86
C SER A 18 -3.57 -13.72 -12.88
N ALA A 19 -4.56 -14.58 -12.67
CA ALA A 19 -5.74 -14.68 -13.53
C ALA A 19 -6.57 -13.38 -13.54
N LEU A 20 -6.79 -12.76 -12.37
CA LEU A 20 -7.54 -11.50 -12.27
C LEU A 20 -6.83 -10.34 -12.97
N ARG A 21 -5.50 -10.27 -12.86
CA ARG A 21 -4.70 -9.18 -13.44
C ARG A 21 -4.16 -9.47 -14.85
N LYS A 22 -4.34 -10.70 -15.36
CA LYS A 22 -3.84 -11.17 -16.65
C LYS A 22 -2.32 -10.98 -16.82
N VAL A 23 -1.57 -11.16 -15.75
CA VAL A 23 -0.10 -11.09 -15.72
C VAL A 23 0.47 -12.40 -15.17
N SER A 24 1.77 -12.64 -15.33
CA SER A 24 2.40 -13.84 -14.76
C SER A 24 2.27 -13.90 -13.22
N LYS A 25 2.28 -15.11 -12.63
CA LYS A 25 2.27 -15.29 -11.17
C LYS A 25 3.32 -14.46 -10.45
N THR A 26 4.55 -14.45 -10.97
CA THR A 26 5.66 -13.69 -10.42
C THR A 26 5.36 -12.18 -10.42
N GLU A 27 4.79 -11.68 -11.52
CA GLU A 27 4.46 -10.26 -11.65
C GLU A 27 3.26 -9.87 -10.79
N ALA A 28 2.24 -10.73 -10.71
CA ALA A 28 1.09 -10.55 -9.83
C ALA A 28 1.53 -10.38 -8.37
N VAL A 29 2.41 -11.28 -7.90
CA VAL A 29 2.93 -11.24 -6.53
C VAL A 29 3.84 -10.03 -6.30
N ARG A 30 4.73 -9.70 -7.25
CA ARG A 30 5.56 -8.49 -7.17
C ARG A 30 4.70 -7.24 -6.97
N GLN A 31 3.65 -7.08 -7.78
CA GLN A 31 2.77 -5.93 -7.70
C GLN A 31 1.92 -5.91 -6.42
N ALA A 32 1.52 -7.08 -5.90
CA ALA A 32 0.81 -7.17 -4.63
C ALA A 32 1.68 -6.68 -3.47
N LEU A 33 2.92 -7.18 -3.41
CA LEU A 33 3.87 -6.80 -2.36
C LEU A 33 4.25 -5.32 -2.45
N ALA A 34 4.51 -4.81 -3.65
CA ALA A 34 4.83 -3.40 -3.85
C ALA A 34 3.71 -2.48 -3.32
N ARG A 35 2.45 -2.82 -3.61
CA ARG A 35 1.30 -2.04 -3.13
C ARG A 35 1.12 -2.12 -1.62
N GLU A 36 1.33 -3.29 -1.02
CA GLU A 36 1.19 -3.41 0.43
C GLU A 36 2.32 -2.70 1.17
N LEU A 37 3.54 -2.74 0.62
CA LEU A 37 4.66 -1.93 1.12
C LEU A 37 4.37 -0.44 1.01
N GLU A 38 3.92 0.03 -0.16
CA GLU A 38 3.53 1.42 -0.36
C GLU A 38 2.44 1.83 0.65
N ARG A 39 1.45 0.97 0.89
CA ARG A 39 0.39 1.22 1.87
C ARG A 39 0.91 1.27 3.30
N ALA A 40 1.80 0.36 3.68
CA ALA A 40 2.40 0.31 5.01
C ALA A 40 3.35 1.49 5.25
N GLU A 41 4.10 1.91 4.23
CA GLU A 41 5.01 3.06 4.27
C GLU A 41 4.27 4.40 4.20
N SER A 42 3.15 4.43 3.48
CA SER A 42 2.30 5.64 3.35
C SER A 42 1.37 5.84 4.53
N GLU A 43 1.39 4.99 5.56
CA GLU A 43 0.59 5.22 6.75
C GLU A 43 1.10 6.49 7.44
N PRO A 44 0.31 7.59 7.43
CA PRO A 44 0.81 8.88 7.88
C PRO A 44 1.13 8.78 9.36
N THR A 45 2.35 9.20 9.71
CA THR A 45 2.80 9.21 11.10
C THR A 45 1.89 10.10 11.94
N LEU A 46 1.88 9.91 13.26
CA LEU A 46 1.16 10.81 14.16
C LEU A 46 1.58 12.28 13.97
N ALA A 47 2.85 12.51 13.65
CA ALA A 47 3.36 13.85 13.33
C ALA A 47 2.75 14.41 12.04
N ASP A 48 2.58 13.59 10.99
CA ASP A 48 1.95 14.04 9.73
C ASP A 48 0.46 14.32 9.92
N ARG A 49 -0.22 13.50 10.73
CA ARG A 49 -1.62 13.74 11.13
C ARG A 49 -1.75 15.03 11.94
N ALA A 50 -0.84 15.27 12.88
CA ALA A 50 -0.82 16.50 13.68
C ALA A 50 -0.54 17.75 12.82
N LYS A 51 0.41 17.68 11.88
CA LYS A 51 0.69 18.78 10.94
C LYS A 51 -0.51 19.07 10.04
N ALA A 52 -1.17 18.03 9.51
CA ALA A 52 -2.38 18.19 8.72
C ALA A 52 -3.49 18.87 9.55
N PHE A 53 -3.70 18.44 10.80
CA PHE A 53 -4.67 19.04 11.70
C PHE A 53 -4.37 20.52 12.00
N VAL A 54 -3.13 20.87 12.30
CA VAL A 54 -2.72 22.27 12.55
C VAL A 54 -2.93 23.12 11.29
N ARG A 55 -2.56 22.62 10.12
CA ARG A 55 -2.78 23.31 8.84
C ARG A 55 -4.26 23.58 8.60
N ASP A 56 -5.12 22.60 8.88
CA ASP A 56 -6.56 22.74 8.70
C ASP A 56 -7.17 23.74 9.71
N LEU A 57 -6.64 23.79 10.94
CA LEU A 57 -7.01 24.80 11.92
C LEU A 57 -6.60 26.21 11.50
N ASP A 58 -5.36 26.40 11.05
CA ASP A 58 -4.88 27.71 10.57
C ASP A 58 -5.66 28.20 9.34
N ALA A 59 -6.05 27.28 8.44
CA ALA A 59 -6.89 27.61 7.28
C ALA A 59 -8.31 28.03 7.68
N LYS A 60 -8.87 27.42 8.75
CA LYS A 60 -10.23 27.68 9.22
C LYS A 60 -10.32 28.87 10.17
N TYR A 61 -9.26 29.14 10.92
CA TYR A 61 -9.15 30.23 11.88
C TYR A 61 -7.88 31.02 11.62
N PRO A 62 -7.85 31.84 10.56
CA PRO A 62 -6.69 32.65 10.25
C PRO A 62 -6.38 33.55 11.45
N LYS A 63 -5.10 33.62 11.82
CA LYS A 63 -4.66 34.43 12.96
C LYS A 63 -5.05 35.88 12.70
N VAL A 64 -5.85 36.43 13.60
CA VAL A 64 -6.20 37.85 13.59
C VAL A 64 -4.93 38.60 14.01
N GLY A 65 -4.26 39.19 13.03
CA GLY A 65 -3.16 40.14 13.23
C GLY A 65 -3.69 41.55 13.44
#